data_AF-A0A930U0I5-F1
#
_entry.id   AF-A0A930U0I5-F1
#
_cell.length_a   1.000
_cell.length_b   1.000
_cell.length_c   1.000
_cell.angle_alpha   90.00
_cell.angle_beta   90.00
_cell.angle_gamma   90.00
#
_symmetry.space_group_name_H-M   'P 1'
#
loop_
_entity.id
_entity.type
_entity.pdbx_description
1 polymer ?
#
loop_
_entity_poly.entity_id
_entity_poly.type
_entity_poly.pdbx_seq_one_letter_code
_entity_poly.pdbx_strand_id
1 'polypeptide(L)' 'MADPLTHAMRARDLSLTLAILTQMQQSMSPGEITNHILVRTVRLAWEEGDAAAARWLLYHGSSWLDRCWCGR' A
#
# COMPACT_ATOMS: atom_id res chain seq x y z
N MET A 1 -13.07 8.21 -8.91
CA MET A 1 -11.90 7.98 -9.79
C MET A 1 -11.09 6.84 -9.20
N ALA A 2 -10.76 5.80 -9.98
CA ALA A 2 -9.95 4.70 -9.50
C ALA A 2 -8.51 5.18 -9.29
N ASP A 3 -7.95 4.95 -8.11
CA ASP A 3 -6.59 5.32 -7.77
C ASP A 3 -5.60 4.51 -8.63
N PRO A 4 -4.73 5.15 -9.43
CA PRO A 4 -3.85 4.45 -10.37
C PRO A 4 -2.89 3.47 -9.68
N LEU A 5 -2.44 3.80 -8.48
CA LEU A 5 -1.55 2.95 -7.70
C LEU A 5 -2.29 1.72 -7.17
N THR A 6 -3.52 1.89 -6.65
CA THR A 6 -4.37 0.75 -6.26
C THR A 6 -4.64 -0.18 -7.43
N HIS A 7 -4.91 0.37 -8.62
CA HIS A 7 -5.12 -0.44 -9.81
C HIS A 7 -3.87 -1.23 -10.21
N ALA A 8 -2.71 -0.58 -10.26
CA ALA A 8 -1.43 -1.22 -10.57
C ALA A 8 -1.08 -2.33 -9.57
N MET A 9 -1.28 -2.05 -8.27
CA MET A 9 -1.05 -3.03 -7.19
C MET A 9 -2.00 -4.23 -7.31
N ARG A 10 -3.30 -3.99 -7.58
CA ARG A 10 -4.29 -5.06 -7.79
C ARG A 10 -3.95 -5.92 -9.00
N ALA A 11 -3.53 -5.29 -10.10
CA ALA A 11 -3.08 -5.97 -11.31
C ALA A 11 -1.74 -6.71 -11.12
N ARG A 12 -1.06 -6.51 -9.98
CA ARG A 12 0.32 -6.99 -9.72
C ARG A 12 1.31 -6.52 -10.79
N ASP A 13 1.03 -5.37 -11.40
CA ASP A 13 1.88 -4.75 -12.40
C ASP A 13 3.02 -4.02 -11.69
N LEU A 14 4.14 -4.73 -11.52
CA LEU A 14 5.33 -4.21 -10.87
C LEU A 14 5.93 -3.02 -11.62
N SER A 15 5.90 -3.04 -12.96
CA SER A 15 6.46 -1.97 -13.78
C SER A 15 5.68 -0.67 -13.60
N LEU A 16 4.34 -0.74 -13.67
CA LEU A 16 3.50 0.43 -13.46
C LEU A 16 3.55 0.92 -12.01
N THR A 17 3.57 -0.01 -11.05
CA THR A 17 3.70 0.33 -9.62
C THR A 17 5.00 1.08 -9.37
N LEU A 18 6.13 0.60 -9.88
CA LEU A 18 7.43 1.26 -9.74
C LEU A 18 7.48 2.63 -10.43
N ALA A 19 6.88 2.77 -11.61
CA ALA A 19 6.80 4.05 -12.30
C ALA A 19 6.05 5.09 -11.47
N ILE A 20 4.91 4.71 -10.89
CA ILE A 20 4.11 5.58 -10.02
C ILE A 20 4.90 5.95 -8.76
N LEU A 21 5.54 4.98 -8.10
CA LEU A 21 6.35 5.25 -6.91
C LEU A 21 7.53 6.18 -7.21
N THR A 22 8.18 6.01 -8.36
CA THR A 22 9.27 6.90 -8.82
C THR A 22 8.78 8.32 -9.02
N GLN A 23 7.57 8.49 -9.54
CA GLN A 23 6.95 9.81 -9.67
C GLN A 23 6.61 10.42 -8.31
N MET A 24 6.11 9.61 -7.36
CA MET A 24 5.82 10.08 -6.00
C MET A 24 7.09 10.54 -5.27
N GLN A 25 8.23 9.88 -5.48
CA GLN A 25 9.52 10.27 -4.90
C GLN A 25 9.98 11.69 -5.29
N GLN A 26 9.46 12.27 -6.38
CA GLN A 26 9.77 13.65 -6.76
C GLN A 26 9.10 14.70 -5.85
N SER A 27 8.09 14.30 -5.08
CA SER A 27 7.25 15.24 -4.31
C SER A 27 6.92 14.79 -2.89
N MET A 28 7.23 13.54 -2.52
CA MET A 28 6.90 12.95 -1.24
C MET A 28 8.14 12.32 -0.60
N SER A 29 8.22 12.42 0.72
CA SER A 29 9.22 11.70 1.50
C SER A 29 9.00 10.19 1.47
N PRO A 30 10.05 9.36 1.70
CA PRO A 30 9.90 7.91 1.76
C PRO A 30 8.84 7.44 2.78
N GLY A 31 8.67 8.15 3.89
CA GLY A 31 7.65 7.84 4.89
C GLY A 31 6.22 8.04 4.39
N GLU A 32 5.97 9.13 3.65
CA GLU A 32 4.67 9.41 3.05
C GLU A 32 4.32 8.40 1.94
N ILE A 33 5.31 8.03 1.13
CA ILE A 33 5.15 6.99 0.09
C ILE A 33 4.82 5.64 0.74
N THR A 34 5.54 5.29 1.80
CA THR A 34 5.29 4.05 2.56
C THR A 34 3.86 4.04 3.13
N ASN A 35 3.41 5.15 3.72
CA ASN A 35 2.04 5.30 4.20
C ASN A 35 1.01 5.11 3.08
N HIS A 36 1.26 5.73 1.92
CA HIS A 36 0.42 5.58 0.74
C HIS A 36 0.31 4.14 0.22
N ILE A 37 1.42 3.39 0.23
CA ILE A 37 1.41 1.97 -0.13
C ILE A 37 0.60 1.18 0.91
N LEU A 38 0.87 1.39 2.19
CA LEU A 38 0.25 0.64 3.29
C LEU A 38 -1.27 0.81 3.30
N VAL A 39 -1.78 2.04 3.22
CA VAL A 39 -3.22 2.31 3.21
C VAL A 39 -3.91 1.58 2.05
N ARG A 40 -3.28 1.55 0.87
CA ARG A 40 -3.83 0.86 -0.30
C ARG A 40 -3.76 -0.65 -0.17
N THR A 41 -2.67 -1.19 0.39
CA THR A 41 -2.55 -2.63 0.66
C THR A 41 -3.58 -3.08 1.69
N VAL A 42 -3.84 -2.29 2.74
CA VAL A 42 -4.89 -2.57 3.74
C VAL A 42 -6.26 -2.61 3.07
N ARG A 43 -6.53 -1.66 2.17
CA ARG A 43 -7.77 -1.65 1.40
C ARG A 43 -7.94 -2.90 0.54
N LEU A 44 -6.90 -3.26 -0.21
CA LEU A 44 -6.90 -4.49 -1.02
C LEU A 44 -7.14 -5.74 -0.15
N ALA A 45 -6.50 -5.81 1.01
CA ALA A 45 -6.64 -6.94 1.92
C ALA A 45 -8.06 -7.06 2.53
N TRP A 46 -8.59 -5.97 3.08
CA TRP A 46 -9.77 -6.02 3.95
C TRP A 46 -11.06 -5.56 3.29
N GLU A 47 -11.02 -4.62 2.35
CA GLU A 47 -12.23 -4.23 1.60
C GLU A 47 -12.47 -5.13 0.40
N GLU A 48 -11.40 -5.66 -0.22
CA GLU A 48 -11.48 -6.42 -1.47
C GLU A 48 -11.15 -7.91 -1.33
N GLY A 49 -10.68 -8.33 -0.16
CA GLY A 49 -10.37 -9.73 0.13
C GLY A 49 -9.12 -10.27 -0.56
N ASP A 50 -8.17 -9.41 -0.97
CA ASP A 50 -6.91 -9.86 -1.57
C ASP A 50 -6.02 -10.54 -0.51
N ALA A 51 -6.02 -11.87 -0.52
CA ALA A 51 -5.25 -12.70 0.41
C ALA A 51 -3.73 -12.48 0.28
N ALA A 52 -3.22 -12.12 -0.89
CA ALA A 52 -1.79 -11.85 -1.07
C ALA A 52 -1.42 -10.52 -0.40
N ALA A 53 -2.26 -9.50 -0.53
CA ALA A 53 -2.10 -8.23 0.18
C ALA A 53 -2.19 -8.43 1.71
N ALA A 54 -3.16 -9.21 2.19
CA ALA A 54 -3.29 -9.55 3.61
C ALA A 54 -2.04 -10.28 4.13
N ARG A 55 -1.54 -11.26 3.36
CA ARG A 55 -0.33 -11.98 3.71
C ARG A 55 0.89 -11.06 3.77
N TRP A 56 1.07 -10.19 2.78
CA TRP A 56 2.17 -9.21 2.78
C TRP A 56 2.11 -8.30 4.01
N LEU A 57 0.92 -7.81 4.39
CA LEU A 57 0.73 -7.00 5.60
C LEU A 57 1.06 -7.76 6.88
N LEU A 58 0.74 -9.06 6.97
CA LEU A 58 1.09 -9.86 8.13
C LEU A 58 2.61 -10.06 8.25
N TYR A 59 3.33 -10.20 7.13
CA TYR A 59 4.79 -10.37 7.13
C TYR A 59 5.57 -9.06 7.33
N HIS A 60 5.07 -7.95 6.79
CA HIS A 60 5.83 -6.69 6.70
C HIS A 60 5.19 -5.51 7.42
N GLY A 61 3.90 -5.59 7.75
CA GLY A 61 3.11 -4.51 8.34
C GLY A 61 2.93 -4.58 9.86
N SER A 62 3.49 -5.58 10.54
CA SER A 62 3.29 -5.82 11.98
C SER A 62 3.66 -4.61 12.86
N SER A 63 4.73 -3.89 12.55
CA SER A 63 5.13 -2.68 13.30
C SER A 63 4.27 -1.43 13.05
N TRP A 64 3.41 -1.47 12.03
CA TRP A 64 2.58 -0.34 11.60
C TRP A 64 1.11 -0.53 12.00
N LEU A 65 0.61 -1.77 11.93
CA LEU A 65 -0.72 -2.13 12.46
C LEU A 65 -0.86 -1.79 13.94
N ASP A 66 0.18 -2.02 14.75
CA ASP A 66 0.19 -1.64 16.17
C ASP A 66 -0.03 -0.13 16.38
N ARG A 67 0.54 0.72 15.51
CA ARG A 67 0.38 2.18 15.61
C ARG A 67 -0.99 2.69 15.18
N CYS A 68 -1.62 2.05 14.19
CA CYS A 68 -2.94 2.44 13.73
C CYS A 68 -4.08 1.85 14.56
N TRP A 69 -3.85 0.71 15.24
CA TRP A 69 -4.86 0.06 16.08
C TRP A 69 -4.81 0.52 17.54
N CYS A 70 -3.64 0.86 18.10
CA CYS A 70 -3.53 1.33 19.49
C CYS A 70 -3.78 2.84 19.68
N GLY A 71 -3.99 3.60 18.61
CA GLY A 71 -4.21 5.05 18.65
C GLY A 71 -5.68 5.46 18.73
N ARG A 72 -6.51 4.76 19.52
CA ARG A 72 -7.90 5.15 19.79
C ARG A 72 -8.05 5.68 21.22
#